data_AF-A0A0D2K8M3-F1
#
_entry.id   AF-A0A0D2K8M3-F1
#
_cell.length_a   1.000
_cell.length_b   1.000
_cell.length_c   1.000
_cell.angle_alpha   90.00
_cell.angle_beta   90.00
_cell.angle_gamma   90.00
#
_symmetry.space_group_name_H-M   'P 1'
#
loop_
_entity.id
_entity.type
_entity.pdbx_description
1 polymer ?
#
loop_
_entity_poly.entity_id
_entity_poly.type
_entity_poly.pdbx_seq_one_letter_code
_entity_poly.pdbx_strand_id
1 'polypeptide(L)'
;MDDAQFRIWKTQLVPLIYDWFSNHNLAWPTQACRWGPKLESHTYKDRYRIYLSEQTDAKAHKEPPKLLVVDADLCKPRVASTEVVATWTDFSKCPYVRDVKTVIHPGEVNKIRELPQHPEVLITHTDAPELYVWNIDKQPNRIRGPDKKWPGASVAEAVLTGHVTPANESLFALATSQ
;
A
#
# COMPACT_ATOMS: atom_id res chain seq x y z
N MET A 1 5.26 15.99 15.62
CA MET A 1 6.16 15.33 16.58
C MET A 1 7.54 15.84 16.27
N ASP A 2 8.21 16.45 17.23
CA ASP A 2 9.62 16.80 17.06
C ASP A 2 10.52 15.56 17.21
N ASP A 3 11.79 15.67 16.83
CA ASP A 3 12.74 14.55 16.88
C ASP A 3 12.94 13.99 18.29
N ALA A 4 12.84 14.84 19.32
CA ALA A 4 12.99 14.44 20.71
C ALA A 4 11.83 13.56 21.17
N GLN A 5 10.60 13.96 20.85
CA GLN A 5 9.38 13.20 21.07
C GLN A 5 9.45 11.86 20.32
N PHE A 6 9.83 11.86 19.03
CA PHE A 6 9.97 10.63 18.23
C PHE A 6 10.93 9.64 18.89
N ARG A 7 12.08 10.12 19.35
CA ARG A 7 13.07 9.28 20.04
C ARG A 7 12.51 8.67 21.32
N ILE A 8 11.80 9.46 22.14
CA ILE A 8 11.16 8.96 23.38
C ILE A 8 10.14 7.88 23.05
N TRP A 9 9.25 8.13 22.08
CA TRP A 9 8.28 7.14 21.64
C TRP A 9 8.95 5.85 21.19
N LYS A 10 9.96 5.96 20.32
CA LYS A 10 10.68 4.82 19.76
C LYS A 10 11.39 3.97 20.80
N THR A 11 12.17 4.59 21.70
CA THR A 11 13.05 3.84 22.61
C THR A 11 12.39 3.45 23.92
N GLN A 12 11.39 4.22 24.39
CA GLN A 12 10.79 4.01 25.70
C GLN A 12 9.35 3.53 25.63
N LEU A 13 8.56 4.00 24.66
CA LEU A 13 7.12 3.74 24.64
C LEU A 13 6.71 2.55 23.76
N VAL A 14 7.35 2.34 22.61
CA VAL A 14 6.97 1.29 21.65
C VAL A 14 6.77 -0.09 22.32
N PRO A 15 7.70 -0.59 23.15
CA PRO A 15 7.53 -1.91 23.81
C PRO A 15 6.45 -1.95 24.89
N LEU A 16 6.01 -0.79 25.38
CA LEU A 16 5.00 -0.66 26.43
C LEU A 16 3.58 -0.51 25.87
N ILE A 17 3.44 0.07 24.67
CA ILE A 17 2.13 0.45 24.12
C ILE A 17 1.68 -0.40 22.92
N TYR A 18 2.57 -1.17 22.30
CA TYR A 18 2.23 -2.03 21.17
C TYR A 18 2.51 -3.50 21.48
N ASP A 19 1.52 -4.36 21.23
CA ASP A 19 1.70 -5.81 21.23
C ASP A 19 2.60 -6.30 20.08
N TRP A 20 2.60 -5.55 18.96
CA TRP A 20 3.45 -5.80 17.81
C TRP A 20 3.72 -4.49 17.07
N PHE A 21 4.95 -4.31 16.60
CA PHE A 21 5.37 -3.15 15.83
C PHE A 21 6.29 -3.58 14.70
N SER A 22 6.13 -2.94 13.54
CA SER A 22 7.05 -3.10 12.41
C SER A 22 7.14 -1.80 11.62
N ASN A 23 8.36 -1.42 11.23
CA ASN A 23 8.63 -0.31 10.34
C ASN A 23 9.02 -0.84 8.95
N HIS A 24 8.54 -0.18 7.90
CA HIS A 24 8.93 -0.44 6.52
C HIS A 24 9.03 0.89 5.77
N ASN A 25 10.23 1.22 5.30
CA ASN A 25 10.46 2.44 4.53
C ASN A 25 10.15 2.19 3.06
N LEU A 26 9.27 3.01 2.51
CA LEU A 26 9.00 3.07 1.08
C LEU A 26 10.04 3.94 0.38
N ALA A 27 10.29 3.66 -0.90
CA ALA A 27 11.17 4.50 -1.71
C ALA A 27 10.55 5.89 -1.97
N TRP A 28 9.23 5.94 -2.08
CA TRP A 28 8.45 7.14 -2.29
C TRP A 28 7.32 7.23 -1.26
N PRO A 29 6.88 8.45 -0.91
CA PRO A 29 5.74 8.63 -0.02
C PRO A 29 4.47 8.01 -0.62
N THR A 30 3.56 7.57 0.26
CA THR A 30 2.27 7.02 -0.13
C THR A 30 1.14 7.99 0.23
N GLN A 31 0.17 8.14 -0.67
CA GLN A 31 -1.04 8.92 -0.42
C GLN A 31 -2.23 8.03 -0.07
N ALA A 32 -2.22 6.78 -0.54
CA ALA A 32 -3.28 5.82 -0.33
C ALA A 32 -2.70 4.48 0.14
N CYS A 33 -3.20 4.01 1.28
CA CYS A 33 -2.93 2.68 1.81
C CYS A 33 -4.26 1.96 2.05
N ARG A 34 -4.36 0.71 1.58
CA ARG A 34 -5.55 -0.11 1.75
C ARG A 34 -5.18 -1.55 2.10
N TRP A 35 -5.70 -2.02 3.24
CA TRP A 35 -5.71 -3.45 3.56
C TRP A 35 -6.56 -4.21 2.57
N GLY A 36 -6.02 -5.33 2.10
CA GLY A 36 -6.70 -6.32 1.28
C GLY A 36 -7.06 -7.57 2.07
N PRO A 37 -7.35 -8.69 1.38
CA PRO A 37 -7.75 -9.92 2.02
C PRO A 37 -6.62 -10.57 2.86
N LYS A 38 -7.04 -11.39 3.82
CA LYS A 38 -6.15 -12.36 4.48
C LYS A 38 -5.82 -13.48 3.50
N LEU A 39 -4.54 -13.67 3.21
CA LEU A 39 -4.05 -14.66 2.25
C LEU A 39 -3.82 -16.01 2.92
N GLU A 40 -3.10 -16.01 4.04
CA GLU A 40 -2.68 -17.23 4.74
C GLU A 40 -2.83 -17.04 6.26
N SER A 41 -3.08 -18.14 6.97
CA SER A 41 -3.00 -18.18 8.43
C SER A 41 -2.00 -19.25 8.85
N HIS A 42 -0.92 -18.83 9.48
CA HIS A 42 0.07 -19.73 10.07
C HIS A 42 -0.13 -19.83 11.58
N THR A 43 0.62 -20.71 12.24
CA THR A 43 0.54 -20.90 13.70
C THR A 43 0.73 -19.58 14.48
N TYR A 44 1.67 -18.76 14.04
CA TYR A 44 2.15 -17.58 14.77
C TYR A 44 1.87 -16.25 14.08
N LYS A 45 1.56 -16.27 12.79
CA LYS A 45 1.38 -15.07 11.96
C LYS A 45 0.24 -15.26 10.97
N ASP A 46 -0.41 -14.17 10.63
CA ASP A 46 -1.39 -14.10 9.55
C ASP A 46 -0.84 -13.23 8.43
N ARG A 47 -0.92 -13.70 7.19
CA ARG A 47 -0.48 -12.94 6.02
C ARG A 47 -1.66 -12.20 5.43
N TYR A 48 -1.48 -10.90 5.24
CA TYR A 48 -2.45 -10.02 4.59
C TYR A 48 -1.84 -9.38 3.36
N ARG A 49 -2.69 -9.10 2.37
CA ARG A 49 -2.32 -8.21 1.27
C ARG A 49 -2.53 -6.76 1.68
N ILE A 50 -1.64 -5.88 1.24
CA ILE A 50 -1.73 -4.43 1.37
C ILE A 50 -1.49 -3.81 -0.01
N TYR A 51 -2.26 -2.79 -0.32
CA TYR A 51 -2.11 -1.97 -1.51
C TYR A 51 -1.64 -0.58 -1.11
N LEU A 52 -0.53 -0.13 -1.70
CA LEU A 52 0.08 1.17 -1.43
C LEU A 52 0.23 1.94 -2.73
N SER A 53 -0.03 3.25 -2.72
CA SER A 53 0.40 4.12 -3.81
C SER A 53 1.82 4.63 -3.57
N GLU A 54 2.56 4.90 -4.63
CA GLU A 54 3.78 5.71 -4.56
C GLU A 54 3.58 7.02 -5.32
N GLN A 55 3.78 8.13 -4.61
CA GLN A 55 3.82 9.47 -5.18
C GLN A 55 5.25 9.76 -5.65
N THR A 56 5.44 9.60 -6.95
CA THR A 56 6.73 9.68 -7.63
C THR A 56 6.82 10.93 -8.48
N ASP A 57 8.00 11.52 -8.61
CA ASP A 57 8.21 12.60 -9.56
C ASP A 57 8.57 12.07 -10.96
N ALA A 58 7.56 11.97 -11.81
CA ALA A 58 7.73 11.53 -13.20
C ALA A 58 8.57 12.51 -14.04
N LYS A 59 8.59 13.80 -13.70
CA LYS A 59 9.28 14.84 -14.47
C LYS A 59 10.76 14.93 -14.11
N ALA A 60 11.07 14.99 -12.82
CA ALA A 60 12.45 15.14 -12.35
C ALA A 60 13.21 13.82 -12.33
N HIS A 61 12.56 12.72 -11.92
CA HIS A 61 13.24 11.44 -11.65
C HIS A 61 12.91 10.33 -12.65
N LYS A 62 12.09 10.63 -13.68
CA LYS A 62 11.61 9.64 -14.67
C LYS A 62 10.99 8.41 -14.01
N GLU A 63 10.38 8.64 -12.85
CA GLU A 63 9.77 7.62 -12.02
C GLU A 63 8.25 7.72 -12.22
N PRO A 64 7.61 6.75 -12.88
CA PRO A 64 6.18 6.81 -13.09
C PRO A 64 5.44 6.54 -11.77
N PRO A 65 4.19 7.01 -11.61
CA PRO A 65 3.34 6.64 -10.49
C PRO A 65 3.15 5.13 -10.42
N LYS A 66 3.13 4.58 -9.20
CA LYS A 66 3.05 3.12 -9.00
C LYS A 66 1.96 2.78 -7.99
N LEU A 67 1.30 1.66 -8.26
CA LEU A 67 0.49 0.93 -7.30
C LEU A 67 1.29 -0.31 -6.89
N LEU A 68 1.65 -0.40 -5.61
CA LEU A 68 2.37 -1.51 -5.03
C LEU A 68 1.39 -2.49 -4.39
N VAL A 69 1.63 -3.76 -4.66
CA VAL A 69 0.98 -4.89 -4.00
C VAL A 69 2.02 -5.53 -3.10
N VAL A 70 1.73 -5.56 -1.82
CA VAL A 70 2.66 -5.94 -0.77
C VAL A 70 2.00 -6.96 0.14
N ASP A 71 2.76 -7.94 0.62
CA ASP A 71 2.30 -8.87 1.64
C ASP A 71 2.90 -8.51 2.99
N ALA A 72 2.04 -8.46 4.01
CA ALA A 72 2.42 -8.21 5.38
C ALA A 72 2.08 -9.41 6.27
N ASP A 73 3.07 -9.95 6.95
CA ASP A 73 2.93 -11.00 7.95
C ASP A 73 2.74 -10.36 9.34
N LEU A 74 1.50 -10.38 9.85
CA LEU A 74 1.13 -9.83 11.15
C LEU A 74 1.27 -10.90 12.22
N CYS A 75 2.00 -10.61 13.29
CA CYS A 75 2.07 -11.50 14.44
C CYS A 75 0.70 -11.62 15.12
N LYS A 76 0.30 -12.86 15.43
CA LYS A 76 -0.92 -13.10 16.22
C LYS A 76 -0.76 -12.55 17.64
N PRO A 77 -1.87 -12.25 18.34
CA PRO A 77 -1.81 -11.75 19.71
C PRO A 77 -0.95 -12.65 20.61
N ARG A 78 -0.11 -12.02 21.45
CA ARG A 78 0.77 -12.69 22.43
C ARG A 78 1.88 -13.57 21.84
N VAL A 79 2.21 -13.39 20.57
CA VAL A 79 3.31 -14.12 19.90
C VAL A 79 4.59 -13.30 19.80
N ALA A 80 4.49 -11.99 19.58
CA ALA A 80 5.66 -11.15 19.41
C ALA A 80 6.42 -10.98 20.73
N SER A 81 7.73 -11.21 20.71
CA SER A 81 8.60 -10.94 21.85
C SER A 81 8.83 -9.44 22.01
N THR A 82 8.88 -8.95 23.26
CA THR A 82 9.20 -7.57 23.59
C THR A 82 10.54 -7.12 22.99
N GLU A 83 11.54 -7.99 22.93
CA GLU A 83 12.87 -7.69 22.36
C GLU A 83 12.79 -7.29 20.88
N VAL A 84 12.05 -8.07 20.07
CA VAL A 84 11.82 -7.78 18.64
C VAL A 84 11.05 -6.47 18.46
N VAL A 85 10.06 -6.20 19.32
CA VAL A 85 9.30 -4.94 19.31
C VAL A 85 10.17 -3.75 19.73
N ALA A 86 11.19 -3.96 20.58
CA ALA A 86 12.06 -2.90 21.09
C ALA A 86 13.28 -2.60 20.21
N THR A 87 13.76 -3.58 19.45
CA THR A 87 15.09 -3.51 18.77
C THR A 87 14.99 -3.12 17.29
N TRP A 88 13.86 -2.53 16.86
CA TRP A 88 13.71 -2.07 15.49
C TRP A 88 14.58 -0.83 15.23
N THR A 89 15.10 -0.71 14.00
CA THR A 89 15.87 0.47 13.56
C THR A 89 15.26 1.03 12.28
N ASP A 90 15.48 2.33 12.03
CA ASP A 90 14.93 2.98 10.84
C ASP A 90 15.65 2.55 9.56
N PHE A 91 16.80 1.88 9.66
CA PHE A 91 17.61 1.49 8.51
C PHE A 91 17.53 -0.01 8.22
N SER A 92 16.94 -0.79 9.12
CA SER A 92 16.79 -2.23 8.96
C SER A 92 15.69 -2.54 7.95
N LYS A 93 15.95 -3.51 7.07
CA LYS A 93 14.89 -4.05 6.21
C LYS A 93 13.81 -4.71 7.06
N CYS A 94 12.56 -4.35 6.81
CA CYS A 94 11.40 -4.99 7.44
C CYS A 94 11.34 -6.49 7.08
N PRO A 95 11.35 -7.42 8.05
CA PRO A 95 11.22 -8.85 7.76
C PRO A 95 9.76 -9.29 7.56
N TYR A 96 8.78 -8.44 7.91
CA TYR A 96 7.36 -8.76 7.89
C TYR A 96 6.64 -8.28 6.64
N VAL A 97 7.25 -7.39 5.85
CA VAL A 97 6.62 -6.75 4.69
C VAL A 97 7.43 -7.09 3.45
N ARG A 98 6.76 -7.60 2.41
CA ARG A 98 7.40 -8.08 1.17
C ARG A 98 6.67 -7.53 -0.04
N ASP A 99 7.42 -6.89 -0.93
CA ASP A 99 6.88 -6.43 -2.22
C ASP A 99 6.59 -7.64 -3.11
N VAL A 100 5.35 -7.71 -3.59
CA VAL A 100 4.87 -8.82 -4.44
C VAL A 100 4.84 -8.39 -5.88
N LYS A 101 4.20 -7.24 -6.14
CA LYS A 101 3.93 -6.78 -7.49
C LYS A 101 3.92 -5.25 -7.54
N THR A 102 4.48 -4.73 -8.61
CA THR A 102 4.39 -3.30 -8.94
C THR A 102 3.59 -3.14 -10.22
N VAL A 103 2.58 -2.28 -10.17
CA VAL A 103 1.76 -1.89 -11.32
C VAL A 103 2.06 -0.42 -11.64
N ILE A 104 2.42 -0.13 -12.88
CA ILE A 104 2.68 1.24 -13.34
C ILE A 104 1.35 1.91 -13.63
N HIS A 105 1.05 2.97 -12.88
CA HIS A 105 -0.21 3.69 -12.94
C HIS A 105 -0.09 4.93 -13.85
N PRO A 106 -1.12 5.29 -14.64
CA PRO A 106 -1.10 6.46 -15.53
C PRO A 106 -1.07 7.81 -14.80
N GLY A 107 -1.41 7.84 -13.51
CA GLY A 107 -1.45 9.05 -12.68
C GLY A 107 -1.20 8.74 -11.20
N GLU A 108 -1.04 9.78 -10.37
CA GLU A 108 -0.86 9.63 -8.92
C GLU A 108 -2.13 9.07 -8.27
N VAL A 109 -1.99 8.01 -7.48
CA VAL A 109 -3.14 7.33 -6.88
C VAL A 109 -3.43 7.90 -5.50
N ASN A 110 -4.58 8.58 -5.42
CA ASN A 110 -5.06 9.26 -4.22
C ASN A 110 -5.97 8.36 -3.36
N LYS A 111 -6.61 7.36 -3.98
CA LYS A 111 -7.55 6.46 -3.29
C LYS A 111 -7.55 5.08 -3.93
N ILE A 112 -7.63 4.05 -3.09
CA ILE A 112 -7.65 2.63 -3.49
C ILE A 112 -8.84 1.97 -2.79
N ARG A 113 -9.65 1.23 -3.55
CA ARG A 113 -10.79 0.47 -3.04
C ARG A 113 -10.85 -0.88 -3.73
N GLU A 114 -11.15 -1.93 -2.98
CA GLU A 114 -11.41 -3.26 -3.52
C GLU A 114 -12.91 -3.47 -3.74
N LEU A 115 -13.28 -4.33 -4.68
CA LEU A 115 -14.66 -4.81 -4.76
C LEU A 115 -14.90 -5.85 -3.66
N PRO A 116 -15.91 -5.68 -2.78
CA PRO A 116 -16.16 -6.63 -1.69
C PRO A 116 -16.40 -8.06 -2.17
N GLN A 117 -17.07 -8.24 -3.31
CA GLN A 117 -17.34 -9.56 -3.89
C GLN A 117 -16.14 -10.13 -4.66
N HIS A 118 -15.21 -9.28 -5.08
CA HIS A 118 -14.07 -9.62 -5.92
C HIS A 118 -12.80 -8.89 -5.43
N PRO A 119 -12.17 -9.37 -4.34
CA PRO A 119 -11.03 -8.69 -3.71
C PRO A 119 -9.79 -8.56 -4.60
N GLU A 120 -9.71 -9.34 -5.68
CA GLU A 120 -8.69 -9.24 -6.73
C GLU A 120 -8.88 -8.01 -7.62
N VAL A 121 -10.09 -7.44 -7.64
CA VAL A 121 -10.43 -6.26 -8.44
C VAL A 121 -10.34 -5.01 -7.57
N LEU A 122 -9.46 -4.10 -7.96
CA LEU A 122 -9.28 -2.79 -7.34
C LEU A 122 -9.77 -1.68 -8.24
N ILE A 123 -10.29 -0.64 -7.62
CA ILE A 123 -10.61 0.64 -8.23
C ILE A 123 -9.68 1.68 -7.63
N THR A 124 -8.98 2.41 -8.50
CA THR A 124 -8.12 3.52 -8.11
C THR A 124 -8.64 4.84 -8.68
N HIS A 125 -8.43 5.91 -7.92
CA HIS A 125 -8.73 7.28 -8.33
C HIS A 125 -7.47 8.14 -8.31
N THR A 126 -7.38 9.06 -9.26
CA THR A 126 -6.23 9.96 -9.43
C THR A 126 -6.65 11.43 -9.30
N ASP A 127 -5.87 12.38 -9.79
CA ASP A 127 -6.35 13.77 -9.98
C ASP A 127 -7.22 13.92 -11.24
N ALA A 128 -7.18 12.93 -12.13
CA ALA A 128 -8.00 12.88 -13.32
C ALA A 128 -9.44 12.39 -12.98
N PRO A 129 -10.46 12.80 -13.77
CA PRO A 129 -11.84 12.42 -13.54
C PRO A 129 -12.13 10.95 -13.87
N GLU A 130 -11.17 10.20 -14.40
CA GLU A 130 -11.31 8.78 -14.68
C GLU A 130 -11.00 7.90 -13.47
N LEU A 131 -11.76 6.81 -13.38
CA LEU A 131 -11.50 5.71 -12.47
C LEU A 131 -10.90 4.54 -13.21
N TYR A 132 -9.87 3.93 -12.62
CA TYR A 132 -9.19 2.79 -13.21
C TYR A 132 -9.54 1.52 -12.45
N VAL A 133 -9.99 0.51 -13.19
CA VAL A 133 -10.32 -0.82 -12.65
C VAL A 133 -9.18 -1.77 -12.97
N TRP A 134 -8.65 -2.41 -11.94
CA TRP A 134 -7.48 -3.28 -11.98
C TRP A 134 -7.83 -4.67 -11.49
N ASN A 135 -7.64 -5.70 -12.30
CA ASN A 135 -7.59 -7.08 -11.82
C ASN A 135 -6.14 -7.42 -11.47
N ILE A 136 -5.82 -7.37 -10.19
CA ILE A 136 -4.44 -7.46 -9.71
C ILE A 136 -3.78 -8.78 -10.06
N ASP A 137 -4.52 -9.88 -10.13
CA ASP A 137 -3.96 -11.18 -10.48
C ASP A 137 -3.49 -11.24 -11.94
N LYS A 138 -4.21 -10.57 -12.85
CA LYS A 138 -3.87 -10.49 -14.28
C LYS A 138 -2.73 -9.53 -14.59
N GLN A 139 -2.51 -8.53 -13.74
CA GLN A 139 -1.44 -7.55 -13.96
C GLN A 139 -0.05 -8.21 -13.83
N PRO A 140 0.89 -7.97 -14.76
CA PRO A 140 2.26 -8.46 -14.61
C PRO A 140 3.02 -7.66 -13.55
N ASN A 141 4.02 -8.28 -12.91
CA ASN A 141 4.94 -7.54 -12.06
C ASN A 141 5.88 -6.68 -12.93
N ARG A 142 5.70 -5.36 -12.87
CA ARG A 142 6.58 -4.42 -13.57
C ARG A 142 7.83 -4.21 -12.75
N ILE A 143 8.98 -4.57 -13.32
CA ILE A 143 10.29 -4.32 -12.73
C ILE A 143 11.09 -3.41 -13.65
N ARG A 144 11.95 -2.59 -13.05
CA ARG A 144 12.87 -1.73 -13.78
C ARG A 144 13.87 -2.60 -14.56
N GLY A 145 14.04 -2.31 -15.85
CA GLY A 145 14.96 -3.02 -16.73
C GLY A 145 16.44 -2.75 -16.41
N PRO A 146 17.37 -3.50 -17.03
CA PRO A 146 18.82 -3.29 -16.86
C PRO A 146 19.28 -1.89 -17.25
N ASP A 147 18.56 -1.25 -18.18
CA ASP A 147 18.77 0.12 -18.65
C ASP A 147 18.21 1.18 -17.69
N LYS A 148 17.76 0.77 -16.50
CA LYS A 148 17.09 1.59 -15.49
C LYS A 148 15.80 2.24 -15.96
N LYS A 149 15.21 1.78 -17.07
CA LYS A 149 13.90 2.26 -17.53
C LYS A 149 12.79 1.36 -17.03
N TRP A 150 11.64 1.96 -16.82
CA TRP A 150 10.43 1.21 -16.57
C TRP A 150 9.86 0.68 -17.89
N PRO A 151 9.29 -0.54 -17.91
CA PRO A 151 8.46 -0.99 -19.01
C PRO A 151 7.27 -0.02 -19.21
N GLY A 152 6.57 -0.16 -20.34
CA GLY A 152 5.39 0.66 -20.62
C GLY A 152 4.32 0.61 -19.51
N ALA A 153 3.45 1.61 -19.51
CA ALA A 153 2.35 1.71 -18.56
C ALA A 153 1.53 0.41 -18.48
N SER A 154 1.02 0.10 -17.28
CA SER A 154 0.14 -1.06 -17.13
C SER A 154 -1.24 -0.69 -17.66
N VAL A 155 -1.93 -1.68 -18.24
CA VAL A 155 -3.23 -1.47 -18.88
C VAL A 155 -4.31 -1.92 -17.90
N ALA A 156 -5.14 -0.97 -17.48
CA ALA A 156 -6.32 -1.25 -16.66
C ALA A 156 -7.35 -2.05 -17.46
N GLU A 157 -8.10 -2.93 -16.79
CA GLU A 157 -9.15 -3.75 -17.40
C GLU A 157 -10.32 -2.89 -17.89
N ALA A 158 -10.62 -1.81 -17.17
CA ALA A 158 -11.61 -0.83 -17.57
C ALA A 158 -11.26 0.56 -17.03
N VAL A 159 -11.75 1.58 -17.75
CA VAL A 159 -11.68 2.98 -17.33
C VAL A 159 -13.11 3.49 -17.24
N LEU A 160 -13.56 3.84 -16.04
CA LEU A 160 -14.92 4.33 -15.81
C LEU A 160 -14.91 5.86 -15.90
N THR A 161 -15.81 6.41 -16.71
CA THR A 161 -15.94 7.84 -16.99
C THR A 161 -17.38 8.30 -16.78
N GLY A 162 -17.60 9.62 -16.76
CA GLY A 162 -18.97 10.19 -16.73
C GLY A 162 -19.70 10.09 -15.39
N HIS A 163 -19.02 9.72 -14.30
CA HIS A 163 -19.60 9.81 -12.96
C HIS A 163 -19.68 11.29 -12.54
N VAL A 164 -20.89 11.74 -12.22
CA VAL A 164 -21.11 13.11 -11.72
C VAL A 164 -20.85 13.08 -10.22
N THR A 165 -19.79 13.77 -9.78
CA THR A 165 -19.61 14.00 -8.34
C THR A 165 -20.59 15.09 -7.91
N PRO A 166 -21.56 14.83 -7.03
CA PRO A 166 -22.39 15.88 -6.47
C PRO A 166 -21.50 16.85 -5.68
N ALA A 167 -21.71 18.16 -5.80
CA ALA A 167 -20.85 19.19 -5.18
C ALA A 167 -20.71 19.10 -3.65
N ASN A 168 -21.55 18.30 -2.98
CA ASN A 168 -21.57 18.07 -1.53
C ASN A 168 -21.18 16.65 -1.09
N GLU A 169 -20.84 15.74 -2.01
CA GLU A 169 -20.40 14.39 -1.65
C GLU A 169 -18.90 14.24 -1.94
N SER A 170 -18.15 13.81 -0.92
CA SER A 170 -16.78 13.37 -1.11
C SER A 170 -16.76 12.23 -2.13
N LEU A 171 -15.88 12.32 -3.13
CA LEU A 171 -15.80 11.50 -4.36
C LEU A 171 -16.01 9.97 -4.22
N PHE A 172 -15.96 9.37 -3.03
CA PHE A 172 -16.35 7.98 -2.79
C PHE A 172 -16.91 7.78 -1.37
N ALA A 173 -18.24 7.77 -1.24
CA ALA A 173 -18.91 6.90 -0.26
C ALA A 173 -19.22 5.57 -0.96
N LEU A 174 -18.26 4.63 -0.95
CA LEU A 174 -18.62 3.23 -1.20
C LEU A 174 -19.30 2.73 0.07
N ALA A 175 -20.58 3.07 0.21
CA ALA A 175 -21.43 2.51 1.24
C ALA A 175 -21.50 1.00 0.99
N THR A 176 -20.82 0.22 1.84
CA THR A 176 -21.26 -1.14 2.09
C THR A 176 -22.57 -1.01 2.86
N SER A 177 -23.70 -0.97 2.14
CA SER A 177 -24.97 -1.33 2.77
C SER A 177 -24.84 -2.78 3.21
N GLN A 178 -24.83 -2.99 4.53
CA GLN A 178 -25.14 -4.29 5.12
C GLN A 178 -26.60 -4.64 4.84
#